data_AF-A0A2A2WGP6-F1
#
_entry.id   AF-A0A2A2WGP6-F1
#
_cell.length_a   1.000
_cell.length_b   1.000
_cell.length_c   1.000
_cell.angle_alpha   90.00
_cell.angle_beta   90.00
_cell.angle_gamma   90.00
#
_symmetry.space_group_name_H-M   'P 1'
#
loop_
_entity.id
_entity.type
_entity.pdbx_description
1 polymer ?
#
loop_
_entity_poly.entity_id
_entity_poly.type
_entity_poly.pdbx_seq_one_letter_code
_entity_poly.pdbx_strand_id
1 'polypeptide(L)'
;MISSNRRPNEVKSYSTLAGIPFYNFGMPSGFKAYVDQIVRVGRTFDFHPDDPDSAYTPLVRGKRLIAVISRGDGGYGPGGRNEPLNHLDPHLRTVFSFIGVEQVEIVAAENDEHGGTALADSLDSARRRLLRLAGGRSVCRSEHG
;
A
#
# COMPACT_ATOMS: atom_id res chain seq x y z
N MET A 1 7.00 18.18 6.45
CA MET A 1 7.82 18.40 7.66
C MET A 1 7.66 17.18 8.56
N ILE A 2 8.56 16.20 8.47
CA ILE A 2 8.52 15.01 9.34
C ILE A 2 9.41 15.34 10.53
N SER A 3 8.80 15.52 11.71
CA SER A 3 9.50 15.81 12.95
C SER A 3 9.75 14.53 13.75
N SER A 4 10.94 14.51 14.37
CA SER A 4 11.26 13.95 15.69
C SER A 4 12.05 12.64 15.75
N ASN A 5 13.34 12.83 16.04
CA ASN A 5 14.28 11.89 16.66
C ASN A 5 13.66 11.13 17.86
N ARG A 6 13.64 9.79 17.86
CA ARG A 6 13.64 8.95 19.08
C ARG A 6 14.20 7.53 18.83
N ARG A 7 15.28 7.22 19.59
CA ARG A 7 15.87 5.95 20.08
C ARG A 7 16.08 4.72 19.14
N PRO A 8 17.22 4.00 19.22
CA PRO A 8 17.58 2.94 18.25
C PRO A 8 16.86 1.58 18.38
N ASN A 9 16.09 1.32 19.43
CA ASN A 9 15.65 -0.06 19.74
C ASN A 9 14.12 -0.25 19.83
N GLU A 10 13.34 0.52 19.10
CA GLU A 10 11.90 0.26 18.96
C GLU A 10 11.60 0.20 17.45
N VAL A 11 11.61 -1.01 16.87
CA VAL A 11 11.18 -1.22 15.48
C VAL A 11 9.67 -1.01 15.42
N LYS A 12 9.23 0.25 15.44
CA LYS A 12 7.92 0.62 14.92
C LYS A 12 8.00 0.42 13.43
N SER A 13 7.42 -0.69 12.95
CA SER A 13 7.18 -0.88 11.53
C SER A 13 6.21 0.20 11.07
N TYR A 14 6.76 1.34 10.62
CA TYR A 14 5.94 2.41 10.06
C TYR A 14 5.19 1.84 8.86
N SER A 15 3.88 1.73 9.03
CA SER A 15 2.97 1.30 7.96
C SER A 15 2.48 2.57 7.29
N THR A 16 2.75 2.76 6.01
CA THR A 16 2.15 3.87 5.27
C THR A 16 0.69 3.52 5.06
N LEU A 17 -0.22 4.36 5.57
CA LEU A 17 -1.64 4.31 5.26
C LEU A 17 -1.93 5.36 4.20
N ALA A 18 -2.39 4.94 3.03
CA ALA A 18 -2.77 5.86 1.96
C ALA A 18 -4.26 5.70 1.66
N GLY A 19 -5.04 6.76 1.90
CA GLY A 19 -6.40 6.88 1.39
C GLY A 19 -6.34 7.39 -0.05
N ILE A 20 -6.76 6.57 -1.01
CA ILE A 20 -6.62 6.88 -2.44
C ILE A 20 -7.97 6.70 -3.14
N PRO A 21 -8.61 7.75 -3.64
CA PRO A 21 -9.78 7.58 -4.49
C PRO A 21 -9.37 7.03 -5.86
N PHE A 22 -10.16 6.11 -6.41
CA PHE A 22 -9.92 5.51 -7.72
C PHE A 22 -10.49 6.40 -8.83
N TYR A 23 -9.62 7.09 -9.55
CA TYR A 23 -9.99 8.05 -10.60
C TYR A 23 -9.57 7.54 -11.96
N ASN A 24 -10.50 7.49 -12.91
CA ASN A 24 -10.25 7.10 -14.30
C ASN A 24 -9.35 5.87 -14.41
N PHE A 25 -9.72 4.80 -13.71
CA PHE A 25 -9.04 3.50 -13.72
C PHE A 25 -7.69 3.46 -12.98
N GLY A 26 -7.25 4.55 -12.35
CA GLY A 26 -5.95 4.67 -11.69
C GLY A 26 -5.95 5.55 -10.43
N MET A 27 -4.78 6.13 -10.14
CA MET A 27 -4.60 7.04 -9.01
C MET A 27 -4.88 8.50 -9.40
N PRO A 28 -5.24 9.37 -8.44
CA PRO A 28 -5.30 10.81 -8.68
C PRO A 28 -3.93 11.36 -9.07
N SER A 29 -3.91 12.39 -9.92
CA SER A 29 -2.67 13.01 -10.41
C SER A 29 -1.75 13.50 -9.30
N GLY A 30 -2.30 14.06 -8.22
CA GLY A 30 -1.52 14.48 -7.05
C GLY A 30 -0.84 13.31 -6.33
N PHE A 31 -1.50 12.16 -6.25
CA PHE A 31 -0.88 10.96 -5.68
C PHE A 31 0.19 10.38 -6.61
N LYS A 32 -0.03 10.42 -7.94
CA LYS A 32 1.01 10.07 -8.92
C LYS A 32 2.24 10.97 -8.78
N ALA A 33 2.03 12.28 -8.65
CA ALA A 33 3.12 13.22 -8.42
C ALA A 33 3.87 12.92 -7.11
N TYR A 34 3.17 12.54 -6.03
CA TYR A 34 3.82 12.09 -4.80
C TYR A 34 4.68 10.85 -5.02
N VAL A 35 4.16 9.83 -5.72
CA VAL A 35 4.93 8.62 -6.09
C VAL A 35 6.19 9.00 -6.86
N ASP A 36 6.08 9.88 -7.85
CA ASP A 36 7.21 10.34 -8.67
C ASP A 36 8.26 11.10 -7.85
N GLN A 37 7.86 11.75 -6.77
CA GLN A 37 8.78 12.46 -5.88
C GLN A 37 9.52 11.54 -4.92
N ILE A 38 8.91 10.44 -4.48
CA ILE A 38 9.52 9.52 -3.51
C ILE A 38 10.43 8.48 -4.15
N VAL A 39 10.19 8.09 -5.41
CA VAL A 39 11.03 7.13 -6.13
C VAL A 39 12.31 7.83 -6.62
N ARG A 40 13.39 7.72 -5.84
CA ARG A 40 14.64 8.47 -6.06
C ARG A 40 15.89 7.61 -5.91
N VAL A 41 16.81 7.74 -6.88
CA VAL A 41 18.15 7.14 -6.85
C VAL A 41 18.92 7.64 -5.62
N GLY A 42 19.64 6.75 -4.93
CA GLY A 42 20.41 7.08 -3.73
C GLY A 42 19.55 7.33 -2.49
N ARG A 43 18.23 7.09 -2.56
CA ARG A 43 17.29 7.35 -1.46
C ARG A 43 16.33 6.19 -1.21
N THR A 44 15.61 5.75 -2.24
CA THR A 44 14.64 4.64 -2.14
C THR A 44 15.01 3.46 -3.02
N PHE A 45 15.87 3.69 -4.02
CA PHE A 45 16.55 2.64 -4.76
C PHE A 45 17.94 3.14 -5.18
N ASP A 46 18.85 2.23 -5.47
CA ASP A 46 20.13 2.50 -6.13
C ASP A 46 20.13 1.93 -7.55
N PHE A 47 21.00 2.50 -8.39
CA PHE A 47 21.19 2.09 -9.78
C PHE A 47 22.63 1.65 -10.00
N HIS A 48 22.81 0.40 -10.41
CA HIS A 48 24.11 -0.25 -10.65
C HIS A 48 24.12 -0.83 -12.07
N PRO A 49 24.43 -0.03 -13.10
CA PRO A 49 24.34 -0.46 -14.50
C PRO A 49 25.24 -1.66 -14.83
N ASP A 50 26.29 -1.89 -14.04
CA ASP A 50 27.26 -2.97 -14.24
C ASP A 50 26.89 -4.28 -13.52
N ASP A 51 25.79 -4.30 -12.75
CA ASP A 51 25.29 -5.50 -12.08
C ASP A 51 24.51 -6.38 -13.09
N PRO A 52 25.00 -7.59 -13.42
CA PRO A 52 24.38 -8.45 -14.41
C PRO A 52 23.05 -9.09 -13.93
N ASP A 53 22.81 -9.14 -12.62
CA ASP A 53 21.63 -9.78 -12.03
C ASP A 53 20.49 -8.77 -11.81
N SER A 54 20.82 -7.54 -11.40
CA SER A 54 19.83 -6.46 -11.36
C SER A 54 20.45 -5.07 -11.32
N ALA A 55 20.13 -4.25 -12.33
CA ALA A 55 20.57 -2.86 -12.35
C ALA A 55 19.95 -1.98 -11.24
N TYR A 56 18.96 -2.47 -10.49
CA TYR A 56 18.25 -1.70 -9.48
C TYR A 56 18.24 -2.40 -8.12
N THR A 57 18.71 -1.72 -7.09
CA THR A 57 18.69 -2.24 -5.71
C THR A 57 17.68 -1.46 -4.86
N PRO A 58 16.64 -2.10 -4.30
CA PRO A 58 15.71 -1.43 -3.39
C PRO A 58 16.40 -1.06 -2.07
N LEU A 59 16.15 0.16 -1.57
CA LEU A 59 16.73 0.67 -0.33
C LEU A 59 15.74 0.72 0.83
N VAL A 60 14.43 0.67 0.58
CA VAL A 60 13.43 0.62 1.65
C VAL A 60 13.39 -0.79 2.24
N ARG A 61 13.46 -0.90 3.57
CA ARG A 61 13.46 -2.18 4.30
C ARG A 61 12.52 -2.15 5.50
N GLY A 62 11.94 -3.30 5.83
CA GLY A 62 11.07 -3.46 7.01
C GLY A 62 9.81 -2.58 7.00
N LYS A 63 9.36 -2.14 5.82
CA LYS A 63 8.15 -1.33 5.65
C LYS A 63 7.03 -2.15 5.03
N ARG A 64 5.81 -1.74 5.37
CA ARG A 64 4.55 -2.26 4.85
C ARG A 64 3.70 -1.09 4.37
N LEU A 65 2.96 -1.30 3.29
CA LEU A 65 1.91 -0.41 2.81
C LEU A 65 0.54 -1.03 3.08
N ILE A 66 -0.38 -0.22 3.61
CA ILE A 66 -1.82 -0.51 3.59
C ILE A 66 -2.47 0.61 2.79
N ALA A 67 -2.92 0.31 1.58
CA ALA A 67 -3.68 1.24 0.76
C ALA A 67 -5.17 1.01 1.03
N VAL A 68 -5.87 2.08 1.42
CA VAL A 68 -7.33 2.12 1.55
C VAL A 68 -7.88 2.86 0.35
N ILE A 69 -8.67 2.18 -0.46
CA ILE A 69 -9.12 2.68 -1.76
C ILE A 69 -10.65 2.78 -1.76
N SER A 70 -11.19 3.87 -2.29
CA SER A 70 -12.62 3.97 -2.61
C SER A 70 -12.84 3.91 -4.12
N ARG A 71 -13.88 3.19 -4.56
CA ARG A 71 -14.25 3.01 -5.98
C ARG A 71 -15.75 3.26 -6.19
N GLY A 72 -16.06 3.92 -7.30
CA GLY A 72 -17.44 4.21 -7.70
C GLY A 72 -18.25 2.96 -8.03
N ASP A 73 -17.75 2.12 -8.94
CA ASP A 73 -18.31 0.79 -9.25
C ASP A 73 -17.54 -0.34 -8.52
N GLY A 74 -18.10 -1.54 -8.54
CA GLY A 74 -17.51 -2.74 -7.95
C GLY A 74 -16.84 -3.69 -8.94
N GLY A 75 -16.14 -4.68 -8.38
CA GLY A 75 -15.56 -5.79 -9.14
C GLY A 75 -14.21 -5.47 -9.78
N TYR A 76 -13.45 -4.53 -9.24
CA TYR A 76 -12.09 -4.24 -9.71
C TYR A 76 -11.02 -5.10 -9.01
N GLY A 77 -11.39 -5.83 -7.95
CA GLY A 77 -10.52 -6.79 -7.28
C GLY A 77 -10.35 -8.11 -8.07
N PRO A 78 -9.46 -9.01 -7.61
CA PRO A 78 -9.17 -10.28 -8.29
C PRO A 78 -10.42 -11.13 -8.56
N GLY A 79 -10.56 -11.62 -9.79
CA GLY A 79 -11.71 -12.40 -10.27
C GLY A 79 -12.98 -11.57 -10.55
N GLY A 80 -12.92 -10.25 -10.38
CA GLY A 80 -14.05 -9.35 -10.60
C GLY A 80 -14.23 -8.96 -12.07
N ARG A 81 -15.47 -8.57 -12.44
CA ARG A 81 -15.83 -8.19 -13.83
C ARG A 81 -15.00 -7.04 -14.40
N ASN A 82 -14.53 -6.14 -13.54
CA ASN A 82 -13.81 -4.91 -13.89
C ASN A 82 -12.30 -5.03 -13.57
N GLU A 83 -11.80 -6.20 -13.15
CA GLU A 83 -10.38 -6.42 -12.83
C GLU A 83 -9.41 -5.95 -13.92
N PRO A 84 -9.65 -6.22 -15.23
CA PRO A 84 -8.74 -5.77 -16.29
C PRO A 84 -8.63 -4.24 -16.41
N LEU A 85 -9.62 -3.52 -15.86
CA LEU A 85 -9.68 -2.06 -15.85
C LEU A 85 -9.04 -1.46 -14.59
N ASN A 86 -8.50 -2.28 -13.70
CA ASN A 86 -7.84 -1.80 -12.49
C ASN A 86 -6.35 -1.55 -12.73
N HIS A 87 -5.98 -0.30 -13.02
CA HIS A 87 -4.57 0.10 -13.11
C HIS A 87 -4.02 0.68 -11.82
N LEU A 88 -4.85 0.88 -10.78
CA LEU A 88 -4.40 1.41 -9.49
C LEU A 88 -3.65 0.34 -8.68
N ASP A 89 -4.31 -0.78 -8.41
CA ASP A 89 -3.77 -1.81 -7.51
C ASP A 89 -2.46 -2.40 -8.02
N PRO A 90 -2.36 -2.78 -9.32
CA PRO A 90 -1.11 -3.32 -9.85
C PRO A 90 0.00 -2.27 -9.82
N HIS A 91 -0.30 -1.00 -10.13
CA HIS A 91 0.70 0.06 -10.11
C HIS A 91 1.24 0.30 -8.69
N LEU A 92 0.38 0.32 -7.67
CA LEU A 92 0.82 0.42 -6.27
C LEU A 92 1.73 -0.76 -5.89
N ARG A 93 1.34 -1.99 -6.23
CA ARG A 93 2.16 -3.17 -5.97
C ARG A 93 3.52 -3.07 -6.66
N THR A 94 3.55 -2.72 -7.93
CA THR A 94 4.80 -2.58 -8.70
C THR A 94 5.71 -1.52 -8.10
N VAL A 95 5.23 -0.30 -7.90
CA VAL A 95 6.10 0.82 -7.50
C VAL A 95 6.60 0.70 -6.07
N PHE A 96 5.77 0.22 -5.14
CA PHE A 96 6.18 0.07 -3.76
C PHE A 96 7.08 -1.16 -3.56
N SER A 97 6.84 -2.26 -4.29
CA SER A 97 7.78 -3.39 -4.31
C SER A 97 9.13 -3.00 -4.92
N PHE A 98 9.13 -2.20 -6.00
CA PHE A 98 10.35 -1.72 -6.65
C PHE A 98 11.30 -0.98 -5.69
N ILE A 99 10.75 -0.16 -4.77
CA ILE A 99 11.57 0.53 -3.77
C ILE A 99 11.89 -0.31 -2.53
N GLY A 100 11.30 -1.51 -2.38
CA GLY A 100 11.59 -2.45 -1.29
C GLY A 100 10.50 -2.61 -0.22
N VAL A 101 9.26 -2.17 -0.49
CA VAL A 101 8.12 -2.47 0.38
C VAL A 101 7.62 -3.89 0.10
N GLU A 102 7.99 -4.83 0.95
CA GLU A 102 7.72 -6.26 0.78
C GLU A 102 6.24 -6.64 0.95
N GLN A 103 5.49 -5.84 1.72
CA GLN A 103 4.09 -6.13 2.03
C GLN A 103 3.21 -4.96 1.59
N VAL A 104 2.48 -5.16 0.49
CA VAL A 104 1.47 -4.20 0.00
C VAL A 104 0.09 -4.82 0.18
N GLU A 105 -0.66 -4.28 1.12
CA GLU A 105 -2.05 -4.68 1.40
C GLU A 105 -2.99 -3.64 0.82
N ILE A 106 -3.97 -4.10 0.05
CA ILE A 106 -5.00 -3.24 -0.53
C ILE A 106 -6.33 -3.60 0.12
N VAL A 107 -6.99 -2.58 0.65
CA VAL A 107 -8.34 -2.67 1.19
C VAL A 107 -9.20 -1.70 0.41
N ALA A 108 -10.14 -2.23 -0.37
CA ALA A 108 -11.04 -1.42 -1.18
C ALA A 108 -12.45 -1.39 -0.55
N ALA A 109 -13.07 -0.21 -0.58
CA ALA A 109 -14.50 -0.04 -0.51
C ALA A 109 -15.00 0.30 -1.93
N GLU A 110 -16.04 -0.38 -2.38
CA GLU A 110 -16.57 -0.29 -3.75
C GLU A 110 -18.07 0.04 -3.73
N ASN A 111 -18.62 0.36 -4.91
CA ASN A 111 -20.03 0.72 -5.12
C ASN A 111 -20.43 2.08 -4.52
N ASP A 112 -19.47 3.00 -4.36
CA ASP A 112 -19.70 4.33 -3.77
C ASP A 112 -20.70 5.17 -4.59
N GLU A 113 -20.70 5.02 -5.93
CA GLU A 113 -21.63 5.74 -6.81
C GLU A 113 -23.08 5.21 -6.70
N HIS A 114 -23.24 3.93 -6.39
CA HIS A 114 -24.54 3.25 -6.36
C HIS A 114 -25.16 3.23 -4.95
N GLY A 115 -24.32 3.27 -3.90
CA GLY A 115 -24.76 3.24 -2.53
C GLY A 115 -25.47 1.95 -2.13
N GLY A 116 -26.39 2.06 -1.18
CA GLY A 116 -27.26 0.96 -0.75
C GLY A 116 -26.53 -0.17 0.00
N THR A 117 -27.12 -1.36 -0.06
CA THR A 117 -26.60 -2.55 0.65
C THR A 117 -25.22 -2.97 0.13
N ALA A 118 -24.99 -2.86 -1.18
CA ALA A 118 -23.71 -3.21 -1.79
C ALA A 118 -22.54 -2.35 -1.24
N LEU A 119 -22.75 -1.04 -1.06
CA LEU A 119 -21.78 -0.16 -0.42
C LEU A 119 -21.61 -0.50 1.07
N ALA A 120 -22.71 -0.73 1.79
CA ALA A 120 -22.66 -1.07 3.21
C ALA A 120 -21.88 -2.37 3.48
N ASP A 121 -22.13 -3.41 2.68
CA ASP A 121 -21.42 -4.69 2.75
C ASP A 121 -19.93 -4.54 2.42
N SER A 122 -19.62 -3.71 1.42
CA SER A 122 -18.24 -3.40 1.03
C SER A 122 -17.48 -2.67 2.15
N LEU A 123 -18.09 -1.65 2.75
CA LEU A 123 -17.53 -0.91 3.88
C LEU A 123 -17.31 -1.81 5.10
N ASP A 124 -18.25 -2.68 5.42
CA ASP A 124 -18.11 -3.61 6.53
C ASP A 124 -17.00 -4.65 6.29
N SER A 125 -16.91 -5.19 5.07
CA SER A 125 -15.82 -6.09 4.66
C SER A 125 -14.45 -5.39 4.76
N ALA A 126 -14.34 -4.15 4.26
CA ALA A 126 -13.14 -3.33 4.34
C ALA A 126 -12.74 -3.07 5.81
N ARG A 127 -13.72 -2.72 6.66
CA ARG A 127 -13.51 -2.51 8.10
C ARG A 127 -13.00 -3.79 8.78
N ARG A 128 -13.65 -4.93 8.54
CA ARG A 128 -13.22 -6.23 9.07
C ARG A 128 -11.81 -6.59 8.61
N ARG A 129 -11.45 -6.31 7.36
CA ARG A 129 -10.08 -6.51 6.86
C ARG A 129 -9.08 -5.61 7.59
N LEU A 130 -9.36 -4.31 7.72
CA LEU A 130 -8.48 -3.38 8.44
C LEU A 130 -8.27 -3.79 9.90
N LEU A 131 -9.34 -4.21 10.60
CA LEU A 131 -9.23 -4.68 11.98
C LEU A 131 -8.34 -5.93 12.10
N ARG A 132 -8.43 -6.90 11.18
CA ARG A 132 -7.50 -8.05 11.15
C ARG A 132 -6.06 -7.61 10.91
N LEU A 133 -5.87 -6.68 9.97
CA LEU A 133 -4.55 -6.16 9.61
C LEU A 133 -3.91 -5.33 10.75
N ALA A 134 -4.73 -4.74 11.63
CA ALA A 134 -4.31 -4.02 12.83
C ALA A 134 -4.11 -4.93 14.04
N GLY A 135 -4.97 -5.94 14.23
CA GLY A 135 -4.96 -6.88 15.34
C GLY A 135 -3.89 -7.97 15.27
N GLY A 136 -3.27 -8.18 14.10
CA GLY A 136 -2.17 -9.14 13.91
C GLY A 136 -0.85 -8.80 14.61
N ARG A 137 -0.85 -7.91 15.61
CA ARG A 137 0.31 -7.61 16.47
C ARG A 137 -0.08 -7.76 17.93
N SER A 138 0.05 -8.97 18.46
CA SER A 138 0.21 -9.19 19.90
C SER A 138 1.00 -10.46 20.17
N VAL A 139 2.03 -10.27 21.01
CA VAL A 139 2.83 -11.25 21.78
C VAL A 139 3.93 -12.02 21.03
N CYS A 140 5.14 -11.46 21.06
CA CYS A 140 6.33 -12.22 21.45
C CYS A 140 6.86 -11.58 22.73
N ARG A 141 6.42 -12.10 23.88
CA ARG A 141 7.05 -11.85 25.18
C ARG A 141 7.99 -13.02 25.41
N SER A 142 9.29 -12.85 25.16
CA SER A 142 10.29 -13.80 25.64
C SER A 142 10.70 -13.38 27.04
N GLU A 143 10.10 -14.01 28.04
CA GLU A 143 10.71 -14.08 29.36
C GLU A 143 11.79 -15.17 29.29
N HIS A 144 13.05 -14.77 29.37
CA HIS A 144 14.15 -15.69 29.70
C HIS A 144 14.32 -15.64 31.21
N GLY A 145 14.09 -16.78 31.85
CA GLY A 145 14.63 -17.09 33.17
C GLY A 145 16.10 -17.50 33.09
#